data_AF-A0A958C623-F1
#
_entry.id   AF-A0A958C623-F1
#
_cell.length_a   1.000
_cell.length_b   1.000
_cell.length_c   1.000
_cell.angle_alpha   90.00
_cell.angle_beta   90.00
_cell.angle_gamma   90.00
#
_symmetry.space_group_name_H-M   'P 1'
#
loop_
_entity.id
_entity.type
_entity.pdbx_description
1 polymer ?
#
loop_
_entity_poly.entity_id
_entity_poly.type
_entity_poly.pdbx_seq_one_letter_code
_entity_poly.pdbx_strand_id
1 'polypeptide(L)'
;MTNSTHADLEIRIGERREAGYPVELSLNNQRMFRGGYISPEVANWTPPRLDAEAGRELFSMLVQDDLVRGAWNMVRGASPQRRIRLSIDSTAPELYKIPWELMQEVGDGGIGVSLAASDATPFSRFIALPQAYGEPLRAYPLRIVVAVASPSNLKDYPGGLVEIDADREWDSIQSELEGLPVELIRIPQPCTLEAIDDALSNGAHALHLIAHGTLSR
;
A
#
# COMPACT_ATOMS: atom_id res chain seq x y z
N MET A 1 -17.71 9.55 -21.88
CA MET A 1 -16.26 9.45 -21.69
C MET A 1 -15.87 10.54 -20.71
N THR A 2 -15.63 10.21 -19.46
CA THR A 2 -15.19 11.20 -18.45
C THR A 2 -13.74 11.54 -18.74
N ASN A 3 -13.47 12.78 -19.19
CA ASN A 3 -12.11 13.29 -19.29
C ASN A 3 -11.52 13.29 -17.88
N SER A 4 -10.68 12.31 -17.57
CA SER A 4 -9.88 12.32 -16.35
C SER A 4 -8.92 13.49 -16.43
N THR A 5 -8.96 14.39 -15.45
CA THR A 5 -8.05 15.54 -15.35
C THR A 5 -6.64 15.14 -14.91
N HIS A 6 -6.44 13.85 -14.58
CA HIS A 6 -5.16 13.28 -14.17
C HIS A 6 -4.79 12.11 -15.09
N ALA A 7 -3.49 11.92 -15.27
CA ALA A 7 -2.94 10.73 -15.90
C ALA A 7 -2.99 9.54 -14.94
N ASP A 8 -3.24 8.36 -15.47
CA ASP A 8 -3.08 7.10 -14.76
C ASP A 8 -1.76 6.45 -15.19
N LEU A 9 -0.81 6.35 -14.26
CA LEU A 9 0.48 5.71 -14.48
C LEU A 9 0.55 4.40 -13.70
N GLU A 10 0.57 3.28 -14.40
CA GLU A 10 0.89 1.99 -13.83
C GLU A 10 2.38 1.67 -14.03
N ILE A 11 3.04 1.27 -12.95
CA ILE A 11 4.42 0.78 -12.94
C ILE A 11 4.34 -0.69 -12.56
N ARG A 12 4.75 -1.59 -13.45
CA ARG A 12 4.76 -3.03 -13.20
C ARG A 12 6.20 -3.52 -13.09
N ILE A 13 6.54 -4.13 -11.97
CA ILE A 13 7.84 -4.79 -11.75
C ILE A 13 7.62 -6.29 -11.87
N GLY A 14 8.27 -6.92 -12.86
CA GLY A 14 8.13 -8.35 -13.15
C GLY A 14 9.10 -9.25 -12.38
N GLU A 15 8.96 -10.56 -12.62
CA GLU A 15 9.89 -11.60 -12.16
C GLU A 15 11.36 -11.28 -12.48
N ARG A 16 12.27 -11.60 -11.56
CA ARG A 16 13.71 -11.47 -11.77
C ARG A 16 14.17 -12.19 -13.06
N ARG A 17 14.90 -11.47 -13.90
CA ARG A 17 15.63 -11.98 -15.06
C ARG A 17 17.13 -11.79 -14.87
N GLU A 18 17.92 -12.29 -15.82
CA GLU A 18 19.37 -12.13 -15.83
C GLU A 18 19.79 -10.65 -15.74
N ALA A 19 19.10 -9.77 -16.49
CA ALA A 19 19.35 -8.33 -16.49
C ALA A 19 18.84 -7.57 -15.26
N GLY A 20 18.02 -8.19 -14.40
CA GLY A 20 17.32 -7.52 -13.31
C GLY A 20 15.82 -7.75 -13.32
N TYR A 21 15.09 -6.91 -12.60
CA TYR A 21 13.63 -6.94 -12.59
C TYR A 21 13.09 -6.08 -13.74
N PRO A 22 12.40 -6.66 -14.73
CA PRO A 22 11.86 -5.88 -15.84
C PRO A 22 10.79 -4.91 -15.32
N VAL A 23 10.83 -3.69 -15.82
CA VAL A 23 9.88 -2.63 -15.49
C VAL A 23 9.08 -2.26 -16.72
N GLU A 24 7.77 -2.13 -16.53
CA GLU A 24 6.86 -1.62 -17.54
C GLU A 24 6.10 -0.42 -16.99
N LEU A 25 6.05 0.65 -17.78
CA LEU A 25 5.25 1.84 -17.45
C LEU A 25 4.08 1.89 -18.45
N SER A 26 2.86 1.97 -17.94
CA SER A 26 1.64 2.09 -18.74
C SER A 26 0.94 3.40 -18.39
N LEU A 27 0.76 4.26 -19.38
CA LEU A 27 0.05 5.54 -19.26
C LEU A 27 -1.36 5.40 -19.83
N ASN A 28 -2.37 5.63 -18.99
CA ASN A 28 -3.80 5.56 -19.30
C ASN A 28 -4.22 4.24 -19.97
N ASN A 29 -3.49 3.14 -19.73
CA ASN A 29 -3.65 1.86 -20.43
C ASN A 29 -3.57 1.95 -21.97
N GLN A 30 -2.92 3.01 -22.49
CA GLN A 30 -2.85 3.30 -23.92
C GLN A 30 -1.41 3.29 -24.43
N ARG A 31 -0.47 3.87 -23.66
CA ARG A 31 0.94 3.93 -24.03
C ARG A 31 1.75 3.08 -23.06
N MET A 32 2.45 2.08 -23.58
CA MET A 32 3.29 1.19 -22.79
C MET A 32 4.76 1.39 -23.13
N PHE A 33 5.59 1.51 -22.10
CA PHE A 33 7.04 1.55 -22.15
C PHE A 33 7.54 0.26 -21.52
N ARG A 34 8.37 -0.50 -22.24
CA ARG A 34 8.88 -1.81 -21.83
C ARG A 34 10.36 -1.90 -22.11
N GLY A 35 11.01 -2.90 -21.50
CA GLY A 35 12.41 -3.24 -21.76
C GLY A 35 13.41 -2.56 -20.83
N GLY A 36 12.94 -1.75 -19.88
CA GLY A 36 13.79 -1.23 -18.81
C GLY A 36 13.89 -2.21 -17.64
N TYR A 37 14.95 -2.09 -16.83
CA TYR A 37 15.19 -2.98 -15.69
C TYR A 37 15.56 -2.21 -14.41
N ILE A 38 15.20 -2.77 -13.26
CA ILE A 38 15.79 -2.41 -11.97
C ILE A 38 16.88 -3.42 -11.62
N SER A 39 18.01 -2.93 -11.12
CA SER A 39 19.11 -3.77 -10.64
C SER A 39 18.61 -4.84 -9.65
N PRO A 40 19.07 -6.10 -9.72
CA PRO A 40 18.78 -7.13 -8.73
C PRO A 40 19.08 -6.70 -7.28
N GLU A 41 20.01 -5.77 -7.09
CA GLU A 41 20.43 -5.26 -5.78
C GLU A 41 19.30 -4.56 -5.01
N VAL A 42 18.26 -4.09 -5.70
CA VAL A 42 17.09 -3.48 -5.05
C VAL A 42 16.42 -4.42 -4.05
N ALA A 43 16.47 -5.73 -4.29
CA ALA A 43 15.91 -6.72 -3.37
C ALA A 43 16.68 -6.81 -2.03
N ASN A 44 17.89 -6.27 -1.96
CA ASN A 44 18.70 -6.21 -0.75
C ASN A 44 18.86 -4.77 -0.23
N TRP A 45 18.19 -3.81 -0.85
CA TRP A 45 18.26 -2.42 -0.45
C TRP A 45 17.76 -2.25 0.98
N THR A 46 18.66 -1.78 1.85
CA THR A 46 18.43 -1.62 3.28
C THR A 46 19.12 -0.32 3.71
N PRO A 47 18.42 0.82 3.67
CA PRO A 47 19.02 2.09 4.04
C PRO A 47 19.24 2.13 5.57
N PRO A 48 20.21 2.93 6.06
CA PRO A 48 20.42 3.09 7.50
C PRO A 48 19.23 3.74 8.21
N ARG A 49 18.43 4.54 7.48
CA ARG A 49 17.23 5.23 7.95
C ARG A 49 16.19 5.30 6.83
N LEU A 50 14.91 5.31 7.20
CA LEU A 50 13.79 5.52 6.28
C LEU A 50 13.44 7.01 6.24
N ASP A 51 14.27 7.79 5.55
CA ASP A 51 14.13 9.23 5.42
C ASP A 51 14.07 9.69 3.94
N ALA A 52 14.08 11.00 3.74
CA ALA A 52 14.00 11.60 2.42
C ALA A 52 15.18 11.26 1.51
N GLU A 53 16.36 11.00 2.08
CA GLU A 53 17.55 10.63 1.30
C GLU A 53 17.43 9.20 0.80
N ALA A 54 17.04 8.27 1.68
CA ALA A 54 16.71 6.90 1.29
C ALA A 54 15.60 6.86 0.22
N GLY A 55 14.61 7.75 0.33
CA GLY A 55 13.56 7.88 -0.68
C GLY A 55 14.07 8.32 -2.06
N ARG A 56 15.04 9.23 -2.11
CA ARG A 56 15.69 9.65 -3.37
C ARG A 56 16.57 8.55 -3.95
N GLU A 57 17.29 7.82 -3.09
CA GLU A 57 18.09 6.66 -3.49
C GLU A 57 17.19 5.59 -4.13
N LEU A 58 16.11 5.19 -3.45
CA LEU A 58 15.16 4.20 -3.96
C LEU A 58 14.55 4.62 -5.29
N PHE A 59 14.16 5.90 -5.42
CA PHE A 59 13.67 6.43 -6.68
C PHE A 59 14.74 6.40 -7.77
N SER A 60 15.99 6.75 -7.44
CA SER A 60 17.12 6.67 -8.36
C SER A 60 17.39 5.24 -8.85
N MET A 61 17.17 4.22 -8.02
CA MET A 61 17.27 2.81 -8.45
C MET A 61 16.17 2.46 -9.46
N LEU A 62 14.95 2.97 -9.27
CA LEU A 62 13.83 2.76 -10.22
C LEU A 62 14.15 3.38 -11.59
N VAL A 63 14.63 4.63 -11.62
CA VAL A 63 14.90 5.38 -12.85
C VAL A 63 16.37 5.33 -13.29
N GLN A 64 17.13 4.33 -12.84
CA GLN A 64 18.53 4.16 -13.22
C GLN A 64 18.66 3.86 -14.72
N ASP A 65 17.78 2.98 -15.22
CA ASP A 65 17.65 2.60 -16.62
C ASP A 65 17.15 3.76 -17.49
N ASP A 66 17.79 3.96 -18.64
CA ASP A 66 17.48 5.07 -19.56
C ASP A 66 16.05 5.01 -20.14
N LEU A 67 15.52 3.81 -20.40
CA LEU A 67 14.16 3.64 -20.91
C LEU A 67 13.15 3.97 -19.82
N VAL A 68 13.38 3.52 -18.59
CA VAL A 68 12.51 3.83 -17.44
C VAL A 68 12.54 5.34 -17.16
N ARG A 69 13.73 5.94 -17.12
CA ARG A 69 13.91 7.38 -16.90
C ARG A 69 13.25 8.22 -18.00
N GLY A 70 13.44 7.84 -19.26
CA GLY A 70 12.83 8.51 -20.41
C GLY A 70 11.29 8.45 -20.36
N ALA A 71 10.74 7.26 -20.08
CA ALA A 71 9.31 7.07 -19.91
C ALA A 71 8.77 7.91 -18.74
N TRP A 72 9.44 7.89 -17.58
CA TRP A 72 9.07 8.69 -16.42
C TRP A 72 9.02 10.19 -16.75
N ASN A 73 10.08 10.73 -17.34
CA ASN A 73 10.16 12.15 -17.69
C ASN A 73 9.08 12.57 -18.69
N MET A 74 8.79 11.71 -19.67
CA MET A 74 7.73 11.97 -20.64
C MET A 74 6.34 11.97 -19.96
N VAL A 75 6.07 11.03 -19.05
CA VAL A 75 4.82 11.01 -18.28
C VAL A 75 4.72 12.24 -17.36
N ARG A 76 5.81 12.58 -16.67
CA ARG A 76 5.88 13.76 -15.80
C ARG A 76 5.59 15.06 -16.56
N GLY A 77 6.18 15.21 -17.74
CA GLY A 77 5.98 16.39 -18.61
C GLY A 77 4.58 16.46 -19.23
N ALA A 78 3.93 15.32 -19.48
CA ALA A 78 2.62 15.28 -20.12
C ALA A 78 1.47 15.65 -19.16
N SER A 79 1.56 15.32 -17.87
CA SER A 79 0.51 15.64 -16.90
C SER A 79 1.12 15.83 -15.52
N PRO A 80 1.02 17.02 -14.88
CA PRO A 80 1.52 17.24 -13.52
C PRO A 80 0.76 16.41 -12.47
N GLN A 81 -0.54 16.18 -12.67
CA GLN A 81 -1.36 15.31 -11.82
C GLN A 81 -1.37 13.88 -12.37
N ARG A 82 -0.94 12.91 -11.56
CA ARG A 82 -0.71 11.53 -11.99
C ARG A 82 -1.06 10.56 -10.87
N ARG A 83 -2.09 9.74 -11.03
CA ARG A 83 -2.32 8.60 -10.14
C ARG A 83 -1.29 7.53 -10.42
N ILE A 84 -0.46 7.18 -9.44
CA ILE A 84 0.59 6.18 -9.55
C ILE A 84 0.09 4.85 -8.98
N ARG A 85 0.20 3.80 -9.77
CA ARG A 85 -0.21 2.45 -9.46
C ARG A 85 1.00 1.52 -9.59
N LEU A 86 1.60 1.12 -8.48
CA LEU A 86 2.71 0.17 -8.48
C LEU A 86 2.16 -1.26 -8.35
N SER A 87 2.50 -2.12 -9.29
CA SER A 87 2.22 -3.56 -9.24
C SER A 87 3.53 -4.33 -9.23
N ILE A 88 3.66 -5.27 -8.31
CA ILE A 88 4.81 -6.18 -8.24
C ILE A 88 4.29 -7.58 -8.57
N ASP A 89 5.01 -8.31 -9.41
CA ASP A 89 4.67 -9.69 -9.73
C ASP A 89 4.73 -10.56 -8.46
N SER A 90 3.80 -11.50 -8.30
CA SER A 90 3.77 -12.40 -7.13
C SER A 90 5.00 -13.31 -7.06
N THR A 91 5.70 -13.46 -8.18
CA THR A 91 6.96 -14.20 -8.33
C THR A 91 8.21 -13.42 -7.85
N ALA A 92 8.09 -12.15 -7.46
CA ALA A 92 9.16 -11.35 -6.87
C ALA A 92 8.84 -10.93 -5.42
N PRO A 93 8.57 -11.88 -4.51
CA PRO A 93 8.10 -11.58 -3.16
C PRO A 93 9.07 -10.72 -2.34
N GLU A 94 10.37 -10.84 -2.61
CA GLU A 94 11.45 -10.06 -2.01
C GLU A 94 11.35 -8.56 -2.30
N LEU A 95 10.55 -8.13 -3.27
CA LEU A 95 10.33 -6.71 -3.55
C LEU A 95 9.18 -6.10 -2.73
N TYR A 96 8.34 -6.91 -2.08
CA TYR A 96 7.24 -6.40 -1.24
C TYR A 96 7.74 -5.80 0.08
N LYS A 97 8.93 -6.16 0.55
CA LYS A 97 9.57 -5.59 1.76
C LYS A 97 10.16 -4.20 1.50
N ILE A 98 10.31 -3.81 0.23
CA ILE A 98 10.86 -2.51 -0.14
C ILE A 98 9.76 -1.46 0.05
N PRO A 99 10.01 -0.38 0.81
CA PRO A 99 9.04 0.69 1.05
C PRO A 99 8.99 1.63 -0.15
N TRP A 100 8.41 1.17 -1.26
CA TRP A 100 8.26 1.94 -2.50
C TRP A 100 7.54 3.28 -2.30
N GLU A 101 6.70 3.37 -1.27
CA GLU A 101 6.02 4.59 -0.84
C GLU A 101 7.02 5.69 -0.39
N LEU A 102 8.25 5.33 -0.01
CA LEU A 102 9.30 6.26 0.36
C LEU A 102 9.87 7.02 -0.85
N MET A 103 9.62 6.56 -2.09
CA MET A 103 10.19 7.16 -3.29
C MET A 103 9.99 8.68 -3.33
N GLN A 104 11.10 9.39 -3.54
CA GLN A 104 11.10 10.83 -3.71
C GLN A 104 11.68 11.20 -5.07
N GLU A 105 10.88 11.88 -5.89
CA GLU A 105 11.40 12.50 -7.10
C GLU A 105 12.09 13.82 -6.76
N VAL A 106 13.08 14.22 -7.56
CA VAL A 106 13.63 15.57 -7.47
C VAL A 106 12.68 16.52 -8.17
N GLY A 107 12.03 17.40 -7.39
CA GLY A 107 11.16 18.46 -7.87
C GLY A 107 11.94 19.65 -8.41
N ASP A 108 11.20 20.65 -8.88
CA ASP A 108 11.76 21.87 -9.43
C ASP A 108 12.53 22.64 -8.34
N GLY A 109 13.71 23.19 -8.68
CA GLY A 109 14.57 23.88 -7.73
C GLY A 109 15.33 22.97 -6.74
N GLY A 110 15.31 21.65 -6.95
CA GLY A 110 16.08 20.68 -6.15
C GLY A 110 15.39 20.20 -4.88
N ILE A 111 14.14 20.60 -4.64
CA ILE A 111 13.33 20.14 -3.50
C ILE A 111 12.73 18.77 -3.85
N GLY A 112 12.96 17.77 -3.01
CA GLY A 112 12.38 16.44 -3.18
C GLY A 112 10.86 16.45 -3.00
N VAL A 113 10.14 15.77 -3.89
CA VAL A 113 8.69 15.55 -3.80
C VAL A 113 8.45 14.08 -3.47
N SER A 114 7.84 13.80 -2.32
CA SER A 114 7.40 12.45 -1.98
C SER A 114 6.27 12.03 -2.91
N LEU A 115 6.46 10.94 -3.64
CA LEU A 115 5.44 10.45 -4.56
C LEU A 115 4.19 9.98 -3.81
N ALA A 116 4.33 9.32 -2.66
CA ALA A 116 3.19 8.82 -1.92
C ALA A 116 2.45 9.86 -1.07
N ALA A 117 3.13 10.93 -0.65
CA ALA A 117 2.55 11.97 0.21
C ALA A 117 2.08 13.23 -0.55
N SER A 118 2.28 13.28 -1.87
CA SER A 118 1.88 14.41 -2.70
C SER A 118 0.45 14.25 -3.20
N ASP A 119 -0.33 15.33 -3.11
CA ASP A 119 -1.70 15.44 -3.64
C ASP A 119 -1.73 15.35 -5.18
N ALA A 120 -0.66 15.78 -5.84
CA ALA A 120 -0.50 15.66 -7.28
C ALA A 120 -0.23 14.22 -7.73
N THR A 121 0.22 13.33 -6.83
CA THR A 121 0.55 11.95 -7.16
C THR A 121 -0.06 10.90 -6.23
N PRO A 122 -1.39 10.74 -6.19
CA PRO A 122 -2.01 9.68 -5.40
C PRO A 122 -1.38 8.31 -5.71
N PHE A 123 -0.80 7.67 -4.71
CA PHE A 123 0.01 6.46 -4.87
C PHE A 123 -0.73 5.24 -4.32
N SER A 124 -0.72 4.14 -5.06
CA SER A 124 -1.29 2.87 -4.63
C SER A 124 -0.34 1.74 -4.99
N ARG A 125 -0.10 0.84 -4.04
CA ARG A 125 0.62 -0.41 -4.27
C ARG A 125 -0.38 -1.56 -4.34
N PHE A 126 -0.36 -2.27 -5.44
CA PHE A 126 -1.16 -3.46 -5.66
C PHE A 126 -0.38 -4.71 -5.31
N ILE A 127 -1.10 -5.63 -4.67
CA ILE A 127 -0.72 -7.04 -4.65
C ILE A 127 -1.45 -7.65 -5.83
N ALA A 128 -0.72 -8.32 -6.73
CA ALA A 128 -1.32 -9.04 -7.84
C ALA A 128 -2.20 -10.17 -7.29
N LEU A 129 -3.48 -9.89 -7.06
CA LEU A 129 -4.47 -10.89 -6.71
C LEU A 129 -4.97 -11.54 -8.02
N PRO A 130 -5.14 -12.87 -8.07
CA PRO A 130 -5.68 -13.56 -9.25
C PRO A 130 -7.09 -13.11 -9.66
N GLN A 131 -7.79 -12.34 -8.81
CA GLN A 131 -9.16 -11.93 -9.01
C GLN A 131 -9.25 -10.46 -9.40
N ALA A 132 -10.14 -10.14 -10.35
CA ALA A 132 -10.45 -8.76 -10.70
C ALA A 132 -10.90 -7.99 -9.45
N TYR A 133 -10.38 -6.76 -9.29
CA TYR A 133 -10.83 -5.86 -8.23
C TYR A 133 -12.36 -5.73 -8.27
N GLY A 134 -12.98 -5.87 -7.11
CA GLY A 134 -14.43 -5.70 -6.98
C GLY A 134 -14.87 -4.30 -7.42
N GLU A 135 -16.15 -4.18 -7.79
CA GLU A 135 -16.76 -2.89 -8.02
C GLU A 135 -16.63 -2.00 -6.77
N PRO A 136 -16.54 -0.66 -6.92
CA PRO A 136 -16.60 0.25 -5.79
C PRO A 136 -17.81 -0.07 -4.91
N LEU A 137 -17.60 -0.07 -3.60
CA LEU A 137 -18.64 -0.47 -2.66
C LEU A 137 -19.84 0.48 -2.76
N ARG A 138 -20.99 -0.06 -3.18
CA ARG A 138 -22.28 0.65 -3.27
C ARG A 138 -23.29 0.16 -2.24
N ALA A 139 -22.92 -0.83 -1.43
CA ALA A 139 -23.79 -1.42 -0.42
C ALA A 139 -23.79 -0.56 0.85
N TYR A 140 -24.98 -0.16 1.28
CA TYR A 140 -25.22 0.50 2.55
C TYR A 140 -26.39 -0.20 3.27
N PRO A 141 -26.37 -0.32 4.60
CA PRO A 141 -25.29 0.11 5.49
C PRO A 141 -24.00 -0.72 5.34
N LEU A 142 -22.86 -0.07 5.60
CA LEU A 142 -21.55 -0.73 5.60
C LEU A 142 -21.44 -1.64 6.82
N ARG A 143 -21.50 -2.95 6.59
CA ARG A 143 -21.19 -3.97 7.60
C ARG A 143 -19.68 -4.03 7.86
N ILE A 144 -19.25 -3.62 9.05
CA ILE A 144 -17.84 -3.60 9.49
C ILE A 144 -17.68 -4.53 10.69
N VAL A 145 -16.79 -5.52 10.54
CA VAL A 145 -16.36 -6.36 11.66
C VAL A 145 -15.30 -5.61 12.45
N VAL A 146 -15.49 -5.48 13.76
CA VAL A 146 -14.57 -4.83 14.69
C VAL A 146 -13.95 -5.89 15.59
N ALA A 147 -12.65 -6.11 15.40
CA ALA A 147 -11.85 -7.06 16.16
C ALA A 147 -10.87 -6.30 17.05
N VAL A 148 -11.03 -6.39 18.36
CA VAL A 148 -10.08 -5.81 19.32
C VAL A 148 -9.35 -6.94 20.03
N ALA A 149 -8.12 -7.23 19.60
CA ALA A 149 -7.32 -8.29 20.19
C ALA A 149 -6.65 -7.79 21.47
N SER A 150 -7.17 -8.23 22.63
CA SER A 150 -6.59 -7.96 23.95
C SER A 150 -6.28 -9.27 24.69
N PRO A 151 -5.16 -9.95 24.37
CA PRO A 151 -4.74 -11.17 25.06
C PRO A 151 -4.50 -10.91 26.55
N SER A 152 -4.83 -11.88 27.41
CA SER A 152 -4.63 -11.73 28.87
C SER A 152 -3.17 -11.84 29.31
N ASN A 153 -2.28 -12.33 28.45
CA ASN A 153 -0.86 -12.60 28.73
C ASN A 153 0.11 -11.59 28.10
N LEU A 154 -0.37 -10.37 27.78
CA LEU A 154 0.46 -9.32 27.17
C LEU A 154 1.71 -8.94 27.99
N LYS A 155 1.62 -9.06 29.32
CA LYS A 155 2.75 -8.84 30.25
C LYS A 155 3.88 -9.85 30.08
N ASP A 156 3.57 -11.05 29.61
CA ASP A 156 4.55 -12.12 29.37
C ASP A 156 5.29 -11.94 28.04
N TYR A 157 4.83 -11.01 27.20
CA TYR A 157 5.48 -10.70 25.94
C TYR A 157 6.82 -9.96 26.16
N PRO A 158 7.89 -10.26 25.41
CA PRO A 158 9.16 -9.55 25.53
C PRO A 158 8.99 -8.03 25.41
N GLY A 159 9.38 -7.29 26.45
CA GLY A 159 9.23 -5.84 26.52
C GLY A 159 7.97 -5.35 27.25
N GLY A 160 7.05 -6.25 27.62
CA GLY A 160 5.83 -5.94 28.38
C GLY A 160 4.87 -5.06 27.57
N LEU A 161 3.87 -5.68 26.93
CA LEU A 161 2.88 -4.92 26.17
C LEU A 161 1.80 -4.36 27.10
N VAL A 162 1.36 -3.14 26.80
CA VAL A 162 0.27 -2.46 27.52
C VAL A 162 -1.05 -3.09 27.14
N GLU A 163 -1.92 -3.36 28.11
CA GLU A 163 -3.26 -3.89 27.85
C GLU A 163 -4.10 -2.93 27.01
N ILE A 164 -4.82 -3.47 26.02
CA ILE A 164 -5.81 -2.74 25.23
C ILE A 164 -7.16 -2.89 25.93
N ASP A 165 -7.80 -1.76 26.25
CA ASP A 165 -9.15 -1.76 26.82
C ASP A 165 -10.19 -1.98 25.70
N ALA A 166 -10.54 -3.24 25.48
CA ALA A 166 -11.40 -3.63 24.37
C ALA A 166 -12.83 -3.06 24.44
N ASP A 167 -13.31 -2.73 25.63
CA ASP A 167 -14.62 -2.07 25.80
C ASP A 167 -14.53 -0.60 25.44
N ARG A 168 -13.49 0.10 25.92
CA ARG A 168 -13.26 1.50 25.57
C ARG A 168 -13.04 1.72 24.07
N GLU A 169 -12.26 0.84 23.42
CA GLU A 169 -12.05 0.92 21.96
C GLU A 169 -13.37 0.70 21.20
N TRP A 170 -14.20 -0.25 21.64
CA TRP A 170 -15.51 -0.50 21.06
C TRP A 170 -16.44 0.71 21.21
N ASP A 171 -16.53 1.28 22.42
CA ASP A 171 -17.37 2.45 22.70
C ASP A 171 -16.93 3.66 21.87
N SER A 172 -15.63 3.85 21.70
CA SER A 172 -15.06 4.94 20.90
C SER A 172 -15.46 4.79 19.42
N ILE A 173 -15.33 3.60 18.84
CA ILE A 173 -15.73 3.33 17.45
C ILE A 173 -17.25 3.53 17.27
N GLN A 174 -18.06 3.04 18.21
CA GLN A 174 -19.50 3.18 18.15
C GLN A 174 -19.93 4.65 18.20
N SER A 175 -19.31 5.45 19.06
CA SER A 175 -19.59 6.88 19.20
C SER A 175 -19.19 7.67 17.94
N GLU A 176 -18.02 7.41 17.36
CA GLU A 176 -17.53 8.15 16.18
C GLU A 176 -18.32 7.81 14.90
N LEU A 177 -18.93 6.63 14.84
CA LEU A 177 -19.70 6.18 13.69
C LEU A 177 -21.22 6.35 13.87
N GLU A 178 -21.65 6.97 14.98
CA GLU A 178 -23.05 7.23 15.24
C GLU A 178 -23.69 8.08 14.13
N GLY A 179 -24.85 7.65 13.63
CA GLY A 179 -25.59 8.36 12.58
C GLY A 179 -25.07 8.12 11.15
N LEU A 180 -23.96 7.41 10.97
CA LEU A 180 -23.50 6.97 9.66
C LEU A 180 -24.23 5.67 9.24
N PRO A 181 -24.40 5.41 7.93
CA PRO A 181 -25.01 4.16 7.45
C PRO A 181 -24.02 3.00 7.57
N VAL A 182 -23.72 2.60 8.80
CA VAL A 182 -22.73 1.58 9.17
C VAL A 182 -23.37 0.62 10.18
N GLU A 183 -23.14 -0.68 9.99
CA GLU A 183 -23.49 -1.74 10.94
C GLU A 183 -22.19 -2.29 11.52
N LEU A 184 -22.00 -2.20 12.83
CA LEU A 184 -20.80 -2.68 13.52
C LEU A 184 -21.04 -4.07 14.12
N ILE A 185 -20.15 -5.01 13.82
CA ILE A 185 -20.17 -6.38 14.33
C ILE A 185 -18.97 -6.55 15.26
N ARG A 186 -19.21 -6.60 16.57
CA ARG A 186 -18.15 -6.81 17.57
C ARG A 186 -17.73 -8.28 17.63
N ILE A 187 -16.43 -8.55 17.51
CA ILE A 187 -15.89 -9.87 17.82
C ILE A 187 -15.83 -10.06 19.35
N PRO A 188 -16.34 -11.19 19.89
CA PRO A 188 -16.29 -11.46 21.32
C PRO A 188 -14.86 -11.69 21.82
N GLN A 189 -14.64 -11.49 23.12
CA GLN A 189 -13.40 -11.89 23.77
C GLN A 189 -13.45 -13.38 24.19
N PRO A 190 -12.33 -14.13 24.09
CA PRO A 190 -11.08 -13.71 23.47
C PRO A 190 -11.24 -13.54 21.95
N CYS A 191 -10.65 -12.49 21.39
CA CYS A 191 -10.70 -12.23 19.95
C CYS A 191 -9.85 -13.26 19.19
N THR A 192 -10.46 -14.36 18.75
CA THR A 192 -9.78 -15.45 18.03
C THR A 192 -9.81 -15.25 16.52
N LEU A 193 -8.86 -15.87 15.81
CA LEU A 193 -8.88 -15.91 14.33
C LEU A 193 -10.14 -16.59 13.79
N GLU A 194 -10.61 -17.66 14.46
CA GLU A 194 -11.83 -18.39 14.08
C GLU A 194 -13.07 -17.48 14.17
N ALA A 195 -13.21 -16.70 15.25
CA ALA A 195 -14.34 -15.77 15.39
C ALA A 195 -14.30 -14.64 14.36
N ILE A 196 -13.10 -14.17 13.99
CA ILE A 196 -12.93 -13.20 12.91
C ILE A 196 -13.33 -13.82 11.56
N ASP A 197 -12.87 -15.03 11.26
CA ASP A 197 -13.15 -15.72 9.99
C ASP A 197 -14.65 -16.01 9.81
N ASP A 198 -15.32 -16.46 10.88
CA ASP A 198 -16.76 -16.66 10.90
C ASP A 198 -17.52 -15.34 10.64
N ALA A 199 -17.10 -14.24 11.26
CA ALA A 199 -17.75 -12.95 11.07
C ALA A 199 -17.54 -12.40 9.64
N LEU A 200 -16.34 -12.58 9.07
CA LEU A 200 -16.04 -12.17 7.70
C LEU A 200 -16.81 -12.99 6.67
N SER A 201 -16.91 -14.30 6.88
CA SER A 201 -17.65 -15.23 6.02
C SER A 201 -19.16 -14.91 5.96
N ASN A 202 -19.68 -14.19 6.95
CA ASN A 202 -21.08 -13.76 7.03
C ASN A 202 -21.37 -12.42 6.30
N GLY A 203 -20.56 -12.04 5.32
CA GLY A 203 -20.84 -10.92 4.41
C GLY A 203 -20.46 -9.54 4.94
N ALA A 204 -19.35 -9.46 5.69
CA ALA A 204 -18.75 -8.19 6.08
C ALA A 204 -18.13 -7.47 4.87
N HIS A 205 -18.15 -6.14 4.87
CA HIS A 205 -17.51 -5.33 3.83
C HIS A 205 -16.11 -4.84 4.23
N ALA A 206 -15.84 -4.75 5.53
CA ALA A 206 -14.55 -4.32 6.06
C ALA A 206 -14.24 -4.99 7.40
N LEU A 207 -12.95 -5.11 7.70
CA LEU A 207 -12.40 -5.48 8.99
C LEU A 207 -11.68 -4.26 9.59
N HIS A 208 -12.04 -3.89 10.81
CA HIS A 208 -11.29 -2.97 11.64
C HIS A 208 -10.61 -3.77 12.76
N LEU A 209 -9.29 -3.95 12.65
CA LEU A 209 -8.49 -4.72 13.62
C LEU A 209 -7.66 -3.78 14.49
N ILE A 210 -7.85 -3.88 15.80
CA ILE A 210 -7.01 -3.25 16.82
C ILE A 210 -6.23 -4.36 17.51
N ALA A 211 -4.91 -4.35 17.37
CA ALA A 211 -4.03 -5.36 17.94
C ALA A 211 -2.63 -4.80 18.13
N HIS A 212 -1.84 -5.46 18.97
CA HIS A 212 -0.39 -5.21 19.00
C HIS A 212 0.26 -5.72 17.72
N GLY A 213 1.03 -4.85 17.06
CA GLY A 213 1.95 -5.25 16.00
C GLY A 213 3.31 -5.61 16.56
N THR A 214 3.98 -6.59 15.94
CA THR A 214 5.38 -6.89 16.21
C THR A 214 6.15 -6.63 14.92
N LEU A 215 7.28 -5.91 15.03
CA LEU A 215 8.25 -5.86 13.95
C LEU A 215 9.24 -7.00 14.21
N SER A 216 8.93 -8.20 13.73
CA SER A 216 9.95 -9.24 13.61
C SER A 216 10.95 -8.76 12.55
N ARG A 217 12.16 -8.40 12.98
CA ARG A 217 13.30 -8.17 12.09
C ARG A 217 13.82 -9.49 11.52
#